data_AF-A0A9E4FFZ6-F1
#
_entry.id   AF-A0A9E4FFZ6-F1
#
_cell.length_a   1.000
_cell.length_b   1.000
_cell.length_c   1.000
_cell.angle_alpha   90.00
_cell.angle_beta   90.00
_cell.angle_gamma   90.00
#
_symmetry.space_group_name_H-M   'P 1'
#
loop_
_entity.id
_entity.type
_entity.pdbx_description
1 polymer ?
#
loop_
_entity_poly.entity_id
_entity_poly.type
_entity_poly.pdbx_seq_one_letter_code
_entity_poly.pdbx_strand_id
1 'polypeptide(L)'
;MGDFGLGLNYSPEYLAAPNETFFYPYASYSYSLTEQISLDFSVGLNIAKSDDFFGEDSEYIDYSATASLPLGGVNFGIGIVGTNLDEDACGRDCEARVLLTVSKDL
;
A
#
# COMPACT_ATOMS: atom_id res chain seq x y z
N MET A 1 -11.21 5.65 19.32
CA MET A 1 -11.77 4.44 18.69
C MET A 1 -11.14 4.36 17.32
N GLY A 2 -10.65 3.19 16.90
CA GLY A 2 -10.06 3.04 15.56
C GLY A 2 -11.13 2.97 14.47
N ASP A 3 -10.73 3.28 13.25
CA ASP A 3 -11.56 3.27 12.05
C ASP A 3 -11.14 2.12 11.13
N PHE A 4 -12.10 1.34 10.65
CA PHE A 4 -11.86 0.18 9.79
C PHE A 4 -12.45 0.42 8.41
N GLY A 5 -11.62 0.26 7.38
CA GLY A 5 -11.99 0.43 5.98
C GLY A 5 -11.87 -0.86 5.20
N LEU A 6 -12.81 -1.07 4.29
CA LEU A 6 -12.73 -2.06 3.23
C LEU A 6 -12.94 -1.36 1.89
N GLY A 7 -12.20 -1.76 0.88
CA GLY A 7 -12.35 -1.21 -0.46
C GLY A 7 -11.97 -2.19 -1.55
N LEU A 8 -12.27 -1.80 -2.78
CA LEU A 8 -11.95 -2.54 -4.00
C LEU A 8 -11.63 -1.54 -5.09
N ASN A 9 -10.43 -1.65 -5.66
CA ASN A 9 -10.10 -0.98 -6.91
C ASN A 9 -10.23 -1.98 -8.06
N TYR A 10 -10.76 -1.52 -9.19
CA TYR A 10 -10.93 -2.33 -10.39
C TYR A 10 -10.52 -1.52 -11.62
N SER A 11 -9.77 -2.14 -12.53
CA SER A 11 -9.50 -1.59 -13.86
C SER A 11 -9.73 -2.64 -14.94
N PRO A 12 -10.58 -2.38 -15.95
CA PRO A 12 -10.72 -3.27 -17.11
C PRO A 12 -9.54 -3.17 -18.10
N GLU A 13 -8.77 -2.08 -18.03
CA GLU A 13 -7.56 -1.82 -18.82
C GLU A 13 -6.49 -1.29 -17.87
N TYR A 14 -5.64 -2.18 -17.37
CA TYR A 14 -4.60 -1.84 -16.40
C TYR A 14 -3.34 -1.30 -17.09
N LEU A 15 -2.74 -0.22 -16.56
CA LEU A 15 -1.57 0.47 -17.14
C LEU A 15 -1.68 0.79 -18.65
N ALA A 16 -2.90 1.06 -19.14
CA ALA A 16 -3.19 1.27 -20.55
C ALA A 16 -2.90 0.07 -21.47
N ALA A 17 -2.82 -1.14 -20.91
CA ALA A 17 -2.72 -2.40 -21.64
C ALA A 17 -4.13 -2.94 -21.96
N PRO A 18 -4.48 -3.12 -23.26
CA PRO A 18 -5.79 -3.63 -23.65
C PRO A 18 -6.02 -5.07 -23.19
N ASN A 19 -7.20 -5.34 -22.61
CA ASN A 19 -7.62 -6.64 -22.08
C ASN A 19 -6.88 -7.12 -20.82
N GLU A 20 -5.99 -6.31 -20.25
CA GLU A 20 -5.38 -6.61 -18.95
C GLU A 20 -6.26 -6.07 -17.84
N THR A 21 -6.80 -6.99 -17.04
CA THR A 21 -7.71 -6.63 -15.95
C THR A 21 -6.99 -6.63 -14.62
N PHE A 22 -7.29 -5.63 -13.78
CA PHE A 22 -6.76 -5.50 -12.44
C PHE A 22 -7.86 -5.45 -11.39
N PHE A 23 -7.67 -6.22 -10.32
CA PHE A 23 -8.50 -6.19 -9.13
C PHE A 23 -7.61 -6.00 -7.89
N TYR A 24 -8.05 -5.13 -6.98
CA TYR A 24 -7.36 -4.88 -5.73
C TYR A 24 -8.35 -4.67 -4.58
N PRO A 25 -8.87 -5.75 -3.98
CA PRO A 25 -9.52 -5.68 -2.68
C PRO A 25 -8.50 -5.35 -1.60
N TYR A 26 -8.88 -4.47 -0.67
CA TYR A 26 -8.00 -4.07 0.42
C TYR A 26 -8.77 -3.80 1.70
N ALA A 27 -8.03 -3.87 2.82
CA ALA A 27 -8.48 -3.49 4.13
C ALA A 27 -7.52 -2.46 4.73
N SER A 28 -8.07 -1.55 5.52
CA SER A 28 -7.30 -0.55 6.25
C SER A 28 -7.79 -0.41 7.68
N TYR A 29 -6.89 -0.06 8.57
CA TYR A 29 -7.22 0.26 9.95
C TYR A 29 -6.43 1.47 10.42
N SER A 30 -7.13 2.50 10.89
CA SER A 30 -6.51 3.70 11.46
C SER A 30 -6.80 3.77 12.96
N TYR A 31 -5.79 4.06 13.76
CA TYR A 31 -5.90 4.15 15.21
C TYR A 31 -5.13 5.35 15.74
N SER A 32 -5.85 6.26 16.41
CA SER A 32 -5.21 7.34 17.18
C SER A 32 -4.59 6.79 18.46
N LEU A 33 -3.27 6.61 18.46
CA LEU A 33 -2.51 6.15 19.62
C LEU A 33 -2.47 7.20 20.73
N THR A 34 -2.31 8.46 20.34
CA THR A 34 -2.43 9.64 21.21
C THR A 34 -3.27 10.71 20.51
N GLU A 35 -3.44 11.88 21.13
CA GLU A 35 -4.09 13.03 20.47
C GLU A 35 -3.34 13.52 19.22
N GLN A 36 -2.05 13.20 19.10
CA GLN A 36 -1.19 13.67 18.01
C GLN A 36 -0.71 12.53 17.12
N ILE A 37 -0.51 11.32 17.66
CA ILE A 37 0.05 10.21 16.89
C ILE A 37 -1.07 9.33 16.34
N SER A 38 -1.12 9.18 15.02
CA SER A 38 -1.93 8.14 14.35
C SER A 38 -1.06 6.96 13.97
N LEU A 39 -1.65 5.76 14.02
CA LEU A 39 -1.12 4.55 13.42
C LEU A 39 -2.06 4.12 12.31
N ASP A 40 -1.52 3.84 11.14
CA ASP A 40 -2.29 3.48 9.96
C ASP A 40 -1.73 2.17 9.39
N PHE A 41 -2.62 1.18 9.25
CA PHE A 41 -2.31 -0.15 8.73
C PHE A 41 -3.10 -0.38 7.46
N SER A 42 -2.48 -1.00 6.46
CA SER A 42 -3.16 -1.43 5.25
C SER A 42 -2.62 -2.77 4.78
N VAL A 43 -3.50 -3.56 4.20
CA VAL A 43 -3.17 -4.79 3.49
C VAL A 43 -4.09 -4.91 2.27
N GLY A 44 -3.54 -5.31 1.14
CA GLY A 44 -4.31 -5.49 -0.09
C GLY A 44 -3.79 -6.64 -0.92
N LEU A 45 -4.69 -7.22 -1.71
CA LEU A 45 -4.38 -8.31 -2.63
C LEU A 45 -4.44 -7.76 -4.05
N ASN A 46 -3.30 -7.66 -4.72
CA ASN A 46 -3.19 -7.28 -6.12
C ASN A 46 -3.41 -8.53 -6.98
N ILE A 47 -4.32 -8.44 -7.93
CA ILE A 47 -4.60 -9.49 -8.91
C ILE A 47 -4.56 -8.84 -10.28
N ALA A 48 -3.47 -9.09 -11.02
CA ALA A 48 -3.30 -8.61 -12.39
C ALA A 48 -3.42 -9.79 -13.34
N LYS A 49 -4.46 -9.79 -14.18
CA LYS A 49 -4.57 -10.74 -15.30
C LYS A 49 -3.80 -10.19 -16.49
N SER A 50 -2.48 -10.30 -16.42
CA SER A 50 -1.53 -10.00 -17.47
C SER A 50 -0.47 -11.10 -17.46
N ASP A 51 -0.07 -11.57 -18.64
CA ASP A 51 0.90 -12.66 -18.77
C ASP A 51 2.33 -12.23 -18.40
N ASP A 52 2.58 -10.93 -18.18
CA ASP A 52 3.95 -10.36 -18.06
C ASP A 52 4.13 -9.35 -16.90
N PHE A 53 3.17 -9.20 -15.97
CA PHE A 53 3.26 -8.12 -14.96
C PHE A 53 4.39 -8.31 -13.94
N PHE A 54 4.66 -9.55 -13.52
CA PHE A 54 5.80 -9.96 -12.67
C PHE A 54 6.27 -11.40 -12.96
N GLY A 55 6.11 -11.88 -14.20
CA GLY A 55 6.36 -13.30 -14.54
C GLY A 55 5.17 -14.21 -14.20
N GLU A 56 5.41 -15.37 -13.57
CA GLU A 56 4.35 -16.34 -13.23
C GLU A 56 3.41 -15.86 -12.10
N ASP A 57 3.85 -14.88 -11.31
CA ASP A 57 3.10 -14.34 -10.17
C ASP A 57 2.11 -13.26 -10.63
N SER A 58 0.89 -13.71 -10.96
CA SER A 58 -0.26 -12.85 -11.32
C SER A 58 -0.98 -12.23 -10.12
N GLU A 59 -0.58 -12.61 -8.89
CA GLU A 59 -1.17 -12.10 -7.66
C GLU A 59 -0.15 -11.93 -6.54
N TYR A 60 -0.31 -10.88 -5.74
CA TYR A 60 0.52 -10.65 -4.56
C TYR A 60 -0.18 -9.79 -3.52
N ILE A 61 0.25 -9.92 -2.28
CA ILE A 61 -0.17 -9.09 -1.17
C ILE A 61 0.81 -7.93 -1.01
N ASP A 62 0.28 -6.72 -0.85
CA ASP A 62 1.03 -5.60 -0.29
C ASP A 62 0.51 -5.24 1.09
N TYR A 63 1.39 -4.62 1.88
CA TYR A 63 1.06 -4.17 3.22
C TYR A 63 1.82 -2.90 3.59
N SER A 64 1.24 -2.15 4.51
CA SER A 64 1.89 -1.01 5.14
C SER A 64 1.51 -0.88 6.60
N ALA A 65 2.47 -0.42 7.41
CA ALA A 65 2.23 0.08 8.75
C ALA A 65 2.97 1.40 8.92
N THR A 66 2.24 2.48 9.19
CA THR A 66 2.80 3.83 9.30
C THR A 66 2.36 4.48 10.61
N ALA A 67 3.17 5.42 11.07
CA ALA A 67 2.86 6.32 12.16
C ALA A 67 3.02 7.75 11.65
N SER A 68 2.09 8.63 12.02
CA SER A 68 2.15 10.05 11.66
C SER A 68 2.12 10.94 12.89
N LEU A 69 2.76 12.11 12.78
CA LEU A 69 2.86 13.12 13.82
C LEU A 69 2.72 14.51 13.17
N PRO A 70 1.59 15.21 13.36
CA PRO A 70 1.44 16.59 12.99
C PRO A 70 2.13 17.49 14.03
N LEU A 71 3.08 18.30 13.58
CA LEU A 71 3.81 19.25 14.40
C LEU A 71 4.00 20.58 13.66
N GLY A 72 3.44 21.66 14.23
CA GLY A 72 3.65 23.01 13.71
C GLY A 72 3.13 23.24 12.28
N GLY A 73 2.04 22.58 11.89
CA GLY A 73 1.47 22.66 10.54
C GLY A 73 2.24 21.85 9.49
N VAL A 74 3.16 20.99 9.92
CA VAL A 74 3.83 19.98 9.09
C VAL A 74 3.45 18.61 9.62
N ASN A 75 3.17 17.66 8.73
CA ASN A 75 2.96 16.27 9.11
C ASN A 75 4.22 15.46 8.82
N PHE A 76 4.75 14.81 9.85
CA PHE A 76 5.87 13.87 9.74
C PHE A 76 5.35 12.45 9.80
N GLY A 77 5.91 11.54 9.02
CA GLY A 77 5.56 10.13 9.09
C GLY A 77 6.76 9.20 8.93
N ILE A 78 6.64 8.05 9.57
CA ILE A 78 7.54 6.92 9.42
C ILE A 78 6.72 5.64 9.27
N GLY A 79 7.18 4.70 8.48
CA GLY A 79 6.52 3.41 8.38
C GLY A 79 7.32 2.38 7.62
N ILE A 80 6.70 1.23 7.46
CA ILE A 80 7.18 0.14 6.61
C ILE A 80 6.12 -0.10 5.55
N VAL A 81 6.58 -0.27 4.31
CA VAL A 81 5.76 -0.74 3.18
C VAL A 81 6.45 -1.94 2.58
N GLY A 82 5.68 -2.94 2.14
CA GLY A 82 6.26 -4.16 1.58
C GLY A 82 5.24 -4.99 0.84
N THR A 83 5.71 -6.11 0.31
CA THR A 83 4.92 -7.10 -0.40
C THR A 83 5.41 -8.51 -0.08
N ASN A 84 4.66 -9.53 -0.48
CA ASN A 84 5.09 -10.93 -0.46
C ASN A 84 5.53 -11.46 -1.84
N LEU A 85 5.67 -10.58 -2.85
CA LEU A 85 6.27 -10.96 -4.14
C LEU A 85 7.63 -11.61 -3.91
N ASP A 86 7.92 -12.65 -4.69
CA ASP A 86 9.21 -13.32 -4.65
C ASP A 86 10.33 -12.36 -5.09
N GLU A 87 11.48 -12.42 -4.41
CA GLU A 87 12.67 -11.67 -4.79
C GLU A 87 13.13 -12.03 -6.20
N ASP A 88 12.83 -13.24 -6.69
CA ASP A 88 13.14 -13.63 -8.07
C ASP A 88 12.33 -12.82 -9.11
N ALA A 89 11.16 -12.28 -8.75
CA ALA A 89 10.30 -11.52 -9.65
C ALA A 89 10.71 -10.05 -9.84
N CYS A 90 11.37 -9.46 -8.84
CA CYS A 90 11.59 -8.01 -8.75
C CYS A 90 12.87 -7.60 -8.00
N GLY A 91 13.70 -8.58 -7.62
CA GLY A 91 14.91 -8.36 -6.85
C GLY A 91 14.65 -7.60 -5.56
N ARG A 92 15.55 -6.65 -5.28
CA ARG A 92 15.50 -5.82 -4.07
C ARG A 92 14.29 -4.88 -4.00
N ASP A 93 13.59 -4.65 -5.11
CA ASP A 93 12.48 -3.69 -5.15
C ASP A 93 11.24 -4.18 -4.40
N CYS A 94 11.15 -5.50 -4.15
CA CYS A 94 10.09 -6.13 -3.37
C CYS A 94 10.41 -6.32 -1.88
N GLU A 95 11.64 -6.03 -1.47
CA GLU A 95 12.00 -6.01 -0.04
C GLU A 95 11.15 -4.96 0.69
N ALA A 96 10.73 -5.30 1.90
CA ALA A 96 10.06 -4.33 2.77
C ALA A 96 11.01 -3.16 3.08
N ARG A 97 10.49 -1.94 2.98
CA ARG A 97 11.29 -0.72 3.05
C ARG A 97 10.71 0.28 4.03
N VAL A 98 11.61 1.05 4.65
CA VAL A 98 11.22 2.15 5.51
C VAL A 98 10.76 3.32 4.66
N LEU A 99 9.57 3.82 4.93
CA LEU A 99 9.01 5.02 4.33
C LEU A 99 9.15 6.18 5.33
N LEU A 100 9.72 7.29 4.87
CA LEU A 100 9.74 8.56 5.59
C LEU A 100 8.92 9.57 4.80
N THR A 101 7.97 10.24 5.46
CA THR A 101 7.12 11.24 4.82
C THR A 101 7.20 12.57 5.55
N VAL A 102 7.18 13.65 4.76
CA VAL A 102 7.01 15.01 5.24
C VAL A 102 6.02 15.68 4.31
N SER A 103 4.90 16.13 4.85
CA SER A 103 3.89 16.86 4.08
C SER A 103 3.47 18.14 4.80
N LYS A 104 2.98 19.09 4.02
CA LYS A 104 2.43 20.35 4.51
C LYS A 104 1.15 20.62 3.74
N ASP A 105 0.07 20.84 4.48
CA ASP A 105 -1.19 21.24 3.87
C ASP A 105 -1.11 22.70 3.43
N LEU A 106 -1.61 22.99 2.23
CA LEU A 106 -1.63 24.33 1.60
C LEU A 106 -2.88 25.12 1.99
#